data_AF-A0A1B6IF38-F1
#
_entry.id   AF-A0A1B6IF38-F1
#
_cell.length_a   1.000
_cell.length_b   1.000
_cell.length_c   1.000
_cell.angle_alpha   90.00
_cell.angle_beta   90.00
_cell.angle_gamma   90.00
#
_symmetry.space_group_name_H-M   'P 1'
#
loop_
_entity.id
_entity.type
_entity.pdbx_description
1 polymer ?
#
loop_
_entity_poly.entity_id
_entity_poly.type
_entity_poly.pdbx_seq_one_letter_code
_entity_poly.pdbx_strand_id
1 'polypeptide(L)'
;MAYTDVGFSKGTPDWAHLGRNIKDHEEDSQSHAIACEIYYRWQLGLTVDSENLEEIKKATDYWRQVLRRVVDVIITLATNDLPLREHRLCNDDEDATKSKGNFLEIIHMLARYDQVLADLIKLPKRSVNYLSPQIQNELINLISKEIKKEIKEEMKK
;
A
#
# COMPACT_ATOMS: atom_id res chain seq x y z
N MET A 1 23.75 -17.41 -5.77
CA MET A 1 24.87 -18.32 -5.49
C MET A 1 24.81 -18.69 -4.03
N ALA A 2 24.49 -19.94 -3.70
CA ALA A 2 24.36 -20.41 -2.32
C ALA A 2 25.74 -20.88 -1.83
N TYR A 3 26.35 -20.11 -0.92
CA TYR A 3 27.54 -20.54 -0.19
C TYR A 3 27.09 -21.33 1.05
N THR A 4 26.93 -22.64 0.91
CA THR A 4 26.76 -23.51 2.07
C THR A 4 28.14 -23.91 2.56
N ASP A 5 28.66 -23.18 3.55
CA ASP A 5 29.71 -23.72 4.42
C ASP A 5 29.05 -24.82 5.28
N VAL A 6 29.28 -26.07 4.86
CA VAL A 6 28.59 -27.24 5.41
C VAL A 6 29.18 -27.65 6.78
N GLY A 7 30.27 -27.01 7.22
CA GLY A 7 31.04 -27.44 8.39
C GLY A 7 30.33 -27.26 9.73
N PHE A 8 29.65 -26.13 9.95
CA PHE A 8 29.03 -25.83 11.25
C PHE A 8 27.53 -26.14 11.36
N SER A 9 26.84 -26.35 10.24
CA SER A 9 25.38 -26.62 10.24
C SER A 9 24.98 -28.01 10.79
N LYS A 10 25.94 -28.95 10.90
CA LYS A 10 25.70 -30.33 11.37
C LYS A 10 26.47 -30.73 12.64
N GLY A 11 27.09 -29.76 13.33
CA GLY A 11 27.91 -30.01 14.52
C GLY A 11 29.27 -30.62 14.18
N THR A 12 30.29 -30.33 15.00
CA THR A 12 31.64 -30.88 14.82
C THR A 12 31.86 -32.12 15.69
N PRO A 13 32.20 -33.28 15.11
CA PRO A 13 32.56 -34.46 15.89
C PRO A 13 33.99 -34.37 16.45
N ASP A 14 34.79 -33.39 16.00
CA ASP A 14 36.18 -33.20 16.41
C ASP A 14 36.30 -32.20 17.57
N TRP A 15 35.83 -32.64 18.74
CA TRP A 15 35.90 -31.88 19.99
C TRP A 15 37.33 -31.59 20.44
N ALA A 16 38.29 -32.43 20.05
CA ALA A 16 39.69 -32.27 20.43
C ALA A 16 40.33 -31.04 19.78
N HIS A 17 39.86 -30.66 18.58
CA HIS A 17 40.34 -29.48 17.85
C HIS A 17 39.32 -28.34 17.81
N LEU A 18 38.31 -28.37 18.69
CA LEU A 18 37.25 -27.37 18.72
C LEU A 18 37.78 -25.93 18.75
N GLY A 19 38.81 -25.65 19.55
CA GLY A 19 39.40 -24.31 19.64
C GLY A 19 40.02 -23.82 18.32
N ARG A 20 40.63 -24.71 17.54
CA ARG A 20 41.14 -24.38 16.20
C ARG A 20 39.98 -24.17 15.23
N ASN A 21 39.01 -25.09 15.23
CA ASN A 21 37.86 -25.03 14.34
C ASN A 21 37.00 -23.77 14.54
N ILE A 22 36.84 -23.30 15.79
CA ILE A 22 36.18 -22.02 16.09
C ILE A 22 36.98 -20.87 15.49
N LYS A 23 38.30 -20.86 15.71
CA LYS A 23 39.18 -19.80 15.22
C LYS A 23 39.16 -19.71 13.69
N ASP A 24 39.30 -20.85 13.01
CA ASP A 24 39.27 -20.91 11.55
C ASP A 24 37.90 -20.46 11.01
N HIS A 25 36.80 -20.78 11.71
CA HIS A 25 35.46 -20.29 11.35
C HIS A 25 35.31 -18.77 11.57
N GLU A 26 35.85 -18.22 12.65
CA GLU A 26 35.80 -16.78 12.93
C GLU A 26 36.65 -15.96 11.95
N GLU A 27 37.84 -16.46 11.59
CA GLU A 27 38.81 -15.72 10.77
C GLU A 27 38.61 -15.94 9.25
N ASP A 28 38.29 -17.18 8.83
CA ASP A 28 38.33 -17.56 7.41
C ASP A 28 36.94 -17.90 6.81
N SER A 29 35.88 -18.08 7.63
CA SER A 29 34.56 -18.39 7.09
C SER A 29 33.84 -17.14 6.58
N GLN A 30 33.61 -17.09 5.26
CA GLN A 30 32.78 -16.07 4.63
C GLN A 30 31.33 -16.09 5.15
N SER A 31 30.82 -17.26 5.55
CA SER A 31 29.46 -17.38 6.08
C SER A 31 29.32 -16.74 7.46
N HIS A 32 30.34 -16.88 8.31
CA HIS A 32 30.43 -16.20 9.60
C HIS A 32 30.52 -14.69 9.42
N ALA A 33 31.41 -14.21 8.54
CA ALA A 33 31.56 -12.78 8.26
C ALA A 33 30.23 -12.14 7.81
N ILE A 34 29.50 -12.79 6.89
CA ILE A 34 28.18 -12.32 6.43
C ILE A 34 27.16 -12.34 7.57
N ALA A 35 27.13 -13.38 8.40
CA ALA A 35 26.21 -13.47 9.54
C ALA A 35 26.47 -12.37 10.58
N CYS A 36 27.74 -12.09 10.89
CA CYS A 36 28.15 -11.00 11.77
C CYS A 36 27.77 -9.63 11.21
N GLU A 37 27.95 -9.41 9.91
CA GLU A 37 27.53 -8.17 9.25
C GLU A 37 26.00 -7.99 9.32
N ILE A 38 25.22 -9.04 9.04
CA ILE A 38 23.76 -9.01 9.15
C ILE A 38 23.33 -8.74 10.60
N TYR A 39 23.96 -9.39 11.58
CA TYR A 39 23.67 -9.17 13.00
C TYR A 39 23.97 -7.73 13.43
N TYR A 40 25.11 -7.19 13.01
CA TYR A 40 25.49 -5.80 13.30
C TYR A 40 24.52 -4.81 12.65
N ARG A 41 24.13 -5.04 11.39
CA ARG A 41 23.09 -4.25 10.70
C ARG A 41 21.73 -4.33 11.41
N TRP A 42 21.37 -5.50 11.96
CA TRP A 42 20.17 -5.65 12.77
C TRP A 42 20.22 -4.85 14.07
N GLN A 43 21.35 -4.89 14.80
CA GLN A 43 21.53 -4.07 16.00
C GLN A 43 21.42 -2.57 15.71
N LEU A 44 21.87 -2.13 14.54
CA LEU A 44 21.75 -0.74 14.07
C LEU A 44 20.37 -0.40 13.48
N GLY A 45 19.45 -1.37 13.37
CA GLY A 45 18.13 -1.17 12.78
C GLY A 45 18.12 -0.96 11.25
N LEU A 46 19.23 -1.26 10.56
CA LEU A 46 19.42 -1.11 9.11
C LEU A 46 19.14 -2.42 8.35
N THR A 47 18.11 -3.14 8.79
CA THR A 47 17.68 -4.38 8.13
C THR A 47 16.84 -4.07 6.91
N VAL A 48 16.84 -5.00 5.94
CA VAL A 48 15.96 -4.96 4.76
C VAL A 48 14.49 -4.74 5.18
N ASP A 49 14.07 -5.31 6.30
CA ASP A 49 12.71 -5.13 6.82
C ASP A 49 12.36 -3.68 7.15
N SER A 50 13.33 -2.85 7.57
CA SER A 50 13.09 -1.45 7.93
C SER A 50 12.79 -0.58 6.70
N GLU A 51 13.55 -0.76 5.62
CA GLU A 51 13.38 -0.05 4.34
C GLU A 51 12.07 -0.49 3.67
N ASN A 52 11.82 -1.79 3.58
CA ASN A 52 10.57 -2.34 3.05
C ASN A 52 9.35 -1.85 3.85
N LEU A 53 9.46 -1.76 5.18
CA LEU A 53 8.39 -1.23 6.01
C LEU A 53 8.13 0.25 5.75
N GLU A 54 9.18 1.04 5.52
CA GLU A 54 9.04 2.46 5.20
C GLU A 54 8.35 2.67 3.85
N GLU A 55 8.67 1.88 2.83
CA GLU A 55 7.99 1.91 1.53
C GLU A 55 6.51 1.54 1.65
N ILE A 56 6.18 0.50 2.42
CA ILE A 56 4.79 0.09 2.68
C ILE A 56 4.04 1.22 3.40
N LYS A 57 4.67 1.89 4.38
CA LYS A 57 4.06 3.03 5.07
C LYS A 57 3.80 4.18 4.11
N LYS A 58 4.77 4.55 3.29
CA LYS A 58 4.61 5.61 2.26
C LYS A 58 3.46 5.29 1.30
N ALA A 59 3.39 4.06 0.80
CA ALA A 59 2.30 3.61 -0.07
C ALA A 59 0.94 3.65 0.66
N THR A 60 0.90 3.18 1.91
CA THR A 60 -0.32 3.20 2.74
C THR A 60 -0.82 4.62 2.95
N ASP A 61 0.07 5.56 3.28
CA ASP A 61 -0.29 6.94 3.54
C ASP A 61 -0.71 7.67 2.27
N TYR A 62 -0.10 7.35 1.12
CA TYR A 62 -0.58 7.83 -0.18
C TYR A 62 -2.02 7.37 -0.46
N TRP A 63 -2.32 6.08 -0.30
CA TRP A 63 -3.66 5.57 -0.58
C TRP A 63 -4.71 6.05 0.42
N ARG A 64 -4.34 6.27 1.70
CA ARG A 64 -5.22 6.94 2.67
C ARG A 64 -5.56 8.36 2.24
N GLN A 65 -4.58 9.09 1.73
CA GLN A 65 -4.78 10.44 1.21
C GLN A 65 -5.70 10.46 -0.02
N VAL A 66 -5.55 9.50 -0.93
CA VAL A 66 -6.46 9.31 -2.07
C VAL A 66 -7.89 9.03 -1.59
N LEU A 67 -8.05 8.02 -0.72
CA LEU A 67 -9.35 7.59 -0.23
C LEU A 67 -10.10 8.71 0.48
N ARG A 68 -9.41 9.51 1.30
CA ARG A 68 -10.01 10.65 2.00
C ARG A 68 -10.68 11.62 1.03
N ARG A 69 -9.96 12.03 -0.02
CA ARG A 69 -10.47 12.95 -1.04
C ARG A 69 -11.62 12.36 -1.85
N VAL A 70 -11.50 11.08 -2.22
CA VAL A 70 -12.57 10.37 -2.94
C VAL A 70 -13.85 10.32 -2.10
N VAL A 71 -13.73 10.00 -0.80
CA VAL A 71 -14.87 9.99 0.13
C VAL A 71 -15.46 11.38 0.29
N ASP A 72 -14.63 12.42 0.44
CA ASP A 72 -15.10 13.81 0.57
C ASP A 72 -15.91 14.24 -0.67
N VAL A 73 -15.46 13.87 -1.89
CA VAL A 73 -16.21 14.13 -3.12
C VAL A 73 -17.53 13.38 -3.15
N ILE A 74 -17.55 12.10 -2.75
CA ILE A 74 -18.79 11.29 -2.68
C ILE A 74 -19.78 11.92 -1.71
N ILE A 75 -19.33 12.30 -0.51
CA ILE A 75 -20.18 12.94 0.52
C ILE A 75 -20.68 14.29 0.01
N THR A 76 -19.83 15.10 -0.62
CA THR A 76 -20.23 16.41 -1.17
C THR A 76 -21.32 16.24 -2.23
N LEU A 77 -21.17 15.30 -3.16
CA LEU A 77 -22.20 15.05 -4.17
C LEU A 77 -23.50 14.55 -3.56
N ALA A 78 -23.41 13.59 -2.63
CA ALA A 78 -24.58 13.01 -1.96
C ALA A 78 -25.34 14.03 -1.11
N THR A 79 -24.65 14.95 -0.43
CA THR A 79 -25.26 15.99 0.42
C THR A 79 -25.91 17.12 -0.38
N ASN A 80 -25.51 17.29 -1.64
CA ASN A 80 -26.09 18.29 -2.56
C ASN A 80 -27.09 17.68 -3.55
N ASP A 81 -27.54 16.43 -3.33
CA ASP A 81 -28.44 15.69 -4.23
C ASP A 81 -27.92 15.61 -5.68
N LEU A 82 -26.60 15.67 -5.87
CA LEU A 82 -25.97 15.62 -7.18
C LEU A 82 -25.67 14.17 -7.55
N PRO A 83 -26.08 13.70 -8.75
CA PRO A 83 -25.77 12.34 -9.17
C PRO A 83 -24.27 12.19 -9.41
N LEU A 84 -23.66 11.12 -8.88
CA LEU A 84 -22.24 10.84 -9.08
C LEU A 84 -21.92 10.51 -10.54
N ARG A 85 -22.87 9.88 -11.23
CA ARG A 85 -22.79 9.45 -12.63
C ARG A 85 -24.00 9.95 -13.40
N GLU A 86 -23.80 10.34 -14.65
CA GLU A 86 -24.91 10.69 -15.52
C GLU A 86 -25.66 9.43 -15.97
N HIS A 87 -26.99 9.49 -16.02
CA HIS A 87 -27.87 8.33 -16.27
C HIS A 87 -27.78 7.76 -17.69
N ARG A 88 -27.22 8.51 -18.64
CA ARG A 88 -27.17 8.14 -20.06
C ARG A 88 -25.76 8.09 -20.60
N LEU A 89 -24.87 7.25 -20.06
CA LEU A 89 -23.68 6.88 -20.83
C LEU A 89 -23.41 5.38 -20.78
N CYS A 90 -23.80 4.81 -21.91
CA CYS A 90 -23.50 3.50 -22.45
C CYS A 90 -21.99 3.29 -22.46
N ASN A 91 -21.54 2.17 -21.89
CA ASN A 91 -20.61 1.13 -22.38
C ASN A 91 -19.49 1.40 -23.42
N ASP A 92 -19.35 2.60 -23.98
CA ASP A 92 -18.39 2.90 -25.05
C ASP A 92 -17.31 3.86 -24.52
N ASP A 93 -16.20 3.25 -24.09
CA ASP A 93 -14.99 3.86 -23.54
C ASP A 93 -14.18 4.71 -24.55
N GLU A 94 -14.72 4.98 -25.74
CA GLU A 94 -13.97 5.50 -26.91
C GLU A 94 -14.07 7.01 -27.13
N ASP A 95 -15.08 7.69 -26.59
CA ASP A 95 -15.27 9.13 -26.79
C ASP A 95 -14.70 9.95 -25.62
N ALA A 96 -13.50 10.50 -25.80
CA ALA A 96 -12.86 11.42 -24.84
C ALA A 96 -13.63 12.75 -24.61
N THR A 97 -14.69 12.99 -25.40
CA THR A 97 -15.52 14.20 -25.42
C THR A 97 -16.79 14.10 -24.57
N LYS A 98 -17.12 12.91 -24.03
CA LYS A 98 -18.31 12.71 -23.19
C LYS A 98 -18.02 12.96 -21.71
N SER A 99 -18.92 13.69 -21.04
CA SER A 99 -18.85 13.93 -19.60
C SER A 99 -18.78 12.61 -18.85
N LYS A 100 -17.77 12.42 -18.01
CA LYS A 100 -17.57 11.17 -17.25
C LYS A 100 -18.39 11.13 -15.95
N GLY A 101 -19.37 12.03 -15.81
CA GLY A 101 -20.17 12.26 -14.61
C GLY A 101 -19.51 13.19 -13.60
N ASN A 102 -20.34 13.80 -12.73
CA ASN A 102 -19.92 14.83 -11.77
C ASN A 102 -18.75 14.38 -10.88
N PHE A 103 -18.72 13.09 -10.48
CA PHE A 103 -17.64 12.56 -9.66
C PHE A 103 -16.27 12.67 -10.35
N LEU A 104 -16.16 12.18 -11.60
CA LEU A 104 -14.88 12.20 -12.31
C LEU A 104 -14.48 13.61 -12.73
N GLU A 105 -15.45 14.48 -13.05
CA GLU A 105 -15.17 15.89 -13.36
C GLU A 105 -14.62 16.66 -12.15
N ILE A 106 -15.20 16.46 -10.96
CA ILE A 106 -14.68 17.08 -9.74
C ILE A 106 -13.28 16.54 -9.42
N ILE A 107 -13.04 15.23 -9.54
CA ILE A 107 -11.70 14.65 -9.33
C ILE A 107 -10.68 15.24 -10.32
N HIS A 108 -11.02 15.36 -11.60
CA HIS A 108 -10.14 15.99 -12.60
C HIS A 108 -9.90 17.48 -12.32
N MET A 109 -10.90 18.19 -11.81
CA MET A 109 -10.78 19.59 -11.40
C MET A 109 -9.83 19.72 -10.21
N LEU A 110 -10.03 18.93 -9.16
CA LEU A 110 -9.20 18.94 -7.96
C LEU A 110 -7.75 18.56 -8.27
N ALA A 111 -7.53 17.64 -9.20
CA ALA A 111 -6.19 17.24 -9.64
C ALA A 111 -5.37 18.36 -10.29
N ARG A 112 -5.98 19.49 -10.67
CA ARG A 112 -5.24 20.68 -11.11
C ARG A 112 -4.53 21.39 -9.96
N TYR A 113 -5.01 21.18 -8.73
CA TYR A 113 -4.54 21.85 -7.52
C TYR A 113 -4.00 20.89 -6.46
N ASP A 114 -4.33 19.59 -6.56
CA ASP A 114 -3.93 18.55 -5.63
C ASP A 114 -3.01 17.52 -6.31
N GLN A 115 -1.76 17.47 -5.88
CA GLN A 115 -0.75 16.59 -6.45
C GLN A 115 -1.09 15.10 -6.29
N VAL A 116 -1.73 14.71 -5.19
CA VAL A 116 -2.10 13.30 -4.93
C VAL A 116 -3.11 12.83 -5.97
N LEU A 117 -4.09 13.67 -6.31
CA LEU A 117 -5.05 13.34 -7.36
C LEU A 117 -4.44 13.46 -8.76
N ALA A 118 -3.52 14.40 -8.97
CA ALA A 118 -2.78 14.52 -10.22
C ALA A 118 -1.99 13.24 -10.54
N ASP A 119 -1.35 12.65 -9.53
CA ASP A 119 -0.60 11.41 -9.66
C ASP A 119 -1.55 10.22 -9.87
N LEU A 120 -2.68 10.18 -9.15
CA LEU A 120 -3.72 9.15 -9.32
C LEU A 120 -4.24 9.06 -10.76
N ILE A 121 -4.54 10.18 -11.41
CA ILE A 121 -5.11 10.19 -12.77
C ILE A 121 -4.08 9.81 -13.83
N LYS A 122 -2.78 10.01 -13.57
CA LYS A 122 -1.69 9.60 -14.47
C LYS A 122 -1.42 8.09 -14.42
N LEU A 123 -1.97 7.39 -13.44
CA LEU A 123 -1.75 5.95 -13.34
C LEU A 123 -2.34 5.21 -14.56
N PRO A 124 -1.67 4.14 -15.03
CA PRO A 124 -2.13 3.38 -16.19
C PRO A 124 -3.49 2.73 -15.93
N LYS A 125 -4.33 2.57 -16.96
CA LYS A 125 -5.72 2.05 -16.85
C LYS A 125 -5.85 0.71 -16.08
N ARG A 126 -4.78 -0.10 -16.00
CA ARG A 126 -4.75 -1.40 -15.30
C ARG A 126 -4.22 -1.33 -13.86
N SER A 127 -3.87 -0.15 -13.36
CA SER A 127 -3.51 0.02 -11.96
C SER A 127 -4.75 0.04 -11.08
N VAL A 128 -4.55 -0.20 -9.79
CA VAL A 128 -5.56 0.10 -8.78
C VAL A 128 -5.94 1.57 -8.92
N ASN A 129 -7.20 1.86 -9.18
CA ASN A 129 -7.74 3.21 -9.12
C ASN A 129 -9.06 3.16 -8.36
N TYR A 130 -9.20 4.00 -7.32
CA TYR A 130 -10.43 4.11 -6.53
C TYR A 130 -11.55 4.88 -7.27
N LEU A 131 -11.38 5.06 -8.57
CA LEU A 131 -12.25 5.86 -9.43
C LEU A 131 -13.21 4.99 -10.24
N SER A 132 -13.08 3.67 -10.20
CA SER A 132 -13.97 2.76 -10.95
C SER A 132 -15.41 2.80 -10.42
N PRO A 133 -16.40 2.56 -11.29
CA PRO A 133 -17.79 2.46 -10.88
C PRO A 133 -18.05 1.43 -9.75
N GLN A 134 -17.34 0.29 -9.79
CA GLN A 134 -17.47 -0.78 -8.81
C GLN A 134 -16.99 -0.30 -7.42
N ILE A 135 -15.80 0.29 -7.35
CA ILE A 135 -15.22 0.75 -6.08
C ILE A 135 -16.02 1.91 -5.50
N GLN A 136 -16.50 2.84 -6.33
CA GLN A 136 -17.41 3.90 -5.90
C GLN A 136 -18.68 3.32 -5.23
N ASN A 137 -19.28 2.28 -5.82
CA ASN A 137 -20.46 1.63 -5.24
C ASN A 137 -20.15 1.00 -3.86
N GLU A 138 -18.99 0.38 -3.72
CA GLU A 138 -18.54 -0.18 -2.44
C GLU A 138 -18.36 0.92 -1.38
N LEU A 139 -17.71 2.03 -1.73
CA LEU A 139 -17.53 3.18 -0.83
C LEU A 139 -18.88 3.77 -0.39
N ILE A 140 -19.81 3.96 -1.31
CA ILE A 140 -21.17 4.45 -1.00
C ILE A 140 -21.88 3.49 -0.02
N ASN A 141 -21.77 2.19 -0.25
CA ASN A 141 -22.35 1.19 0.64
C ASN A 141 -21.73 1.22 2.04
N LEU A 142 -20.40 1.40 2.14
CA LEU A 142 -19.71 1.51 3.43
C LEU A 142 -20.12 2.78 4.18
N ILE A 143 -20.15 3.93 3.50
CA ILE A 143 -20.62 5.20 4.06
C ILE A 143 -22.07 5.07 4.55
N SER A 144 -22.95 4.48 3.73
CA SER A 144 -24.36 4.25 4.10
C SER A 144 -24.50 3.36 5.34
N LYS A 145 -23.67 2.32 5.46
CA LYS A 145 -23.68 1.44 6.65
C LYS A 145 -23.28 2.20 7.91
N GLU A 146 -22.24 3.01 7.86
CA GLU A 146 -21.77 3.75 9.04
C GLU A 146 -22.79 4.82 9.47
N ILE A 147 -23.37 5.56 8.53
CA ILE A 147 -24.44 6.53 8.83
C ILE A 147 -25.65 5.84 9.48
N LYS A 148 -26.11 4.71 8.93
CA LYS A 148 -27.23 3.96 9.51
C LYS A 148 -26.93 3.45 10.92
N LYS A 149 -25.67 3.06 11.17
CA LYS A 149 -25.22 2.62 12.49
C LYS A 149 -25.27 3.79 13.49
N GLU A 150 -24.75 4.94 13.13
CA GLU A 150 -24.79 6.15 13.98
C GLU A 150 -26.24 6.54 14.31
N ILE A 151 -27.12 6.61 13.31
CA ILE A 151 -28.55 6.91 13.52
C ILE A 151 -29.18 5.91 14.51
N LYS A 152 -28.86 4.62 14.38
CA LYS A 152 -29.38 3.57 15.28
C LYS A 152 -28.84 3.73 16.70
N GLU A 153 -27.62 4.23 16.88
CA GLU A 153 -27.03 4.51 18.19
C GLU A 153 -27.65 5.77 18.82
N GLU A 154 -27.93 6.80 18.03
CA GLU A 154 -28.65 8.00 18.49
C GLU A 154 -30.08 7.68 18.95
N MET A 155 -30.82 6.83 18.22
CA MET A 155 -32.17 6.42 18.60
C MET A 155 -32.25 5.62 19.90
N LYS A 156 -31.12 5.09 20.40
CA LYS A 156 -31.06 4.34 21.67
C LYS A 156 -30.72 5.23 22.87
N LYS A 157 -30.31 6.48 22.64
CA LYS A 157 -30.09 7.49 23.69
C LYS A 157 -31.42 8.14 24.06
#